data_AF-X0Z8B6-F1
#
_entry.id   AF-X0Z8B6-F1
#
_cell.length_a   1.000
_cell.length_b   1.000
_cell.length_c   1.000
_cell.angle_alpha   90.00
_cell.angle_beta   90.00
_cell.angle_gamma   90.00
#
_symmetry.space_group_name_H-M   'P 1'
#
loop_
_entity.id
_entity.type
_entity.pdbx_description
1 polymer ?
#
loop_
_entity_poly.entity_id
_entity_poly.type
_entity_poly.pdbx_seq_one_letter_code
_entity_poly.pdbx_strand_id
1 'polypeptide(L)'
;MIRKQHLNYLDNFWDLYERLPLETARYVPLFLAALHIIENPDQFGIELGEPLPPLEYEEISLNKQIHLKTLADKLKIKEKDLTLLNSELRYQVIPNYEYKLKIPPNIREQALACVESIPEWVPVEREYITVRIKRGETISHLAKQYKVSVSSIMRANRIRKANRV
;
A
#
# COMPACT_ATOMS: atom_id res chain seq x y z
N MET A 1 6.37 11.67 -20.94
CA MET A 1 7.26 11.09 -21.96
C MET A 1 7.67 9.68 -21.54
N ILE A 2 6.79 8.67 -21.66
CA ILE A 2 7.13 7.22 -21.63
C ILE A 2 6.05 6.47 -22.44
N ARG A 3 5.87 6.82 -23.71
CA ARG A 3 4.92 6.13 -24.60
C ARG A 3 5.31 6.41 -26.04
N LYS A 4 6.33 5.68 -26.52
CA LYS A 4 6.68 5.42 -27.93
C LYS A 4 8.12 4.90 -28.01
N GLN A 5 8.33 3.64 -27.63
CA GLN A 5 9.42 2.83 -28.17
C GLN A 5 8.87 1.44 -28.44
N HIS A 6 9.04 0.98 -29.67
CA HIS A 6 8.60 -0.33 -30.14
C HIS A 6 9.20 -1.44 -29.26
N LEU A 7 8.33 -2.22 -28.61
CA LEU A 7 8.64 -3.33 -27.70
C LEU A 7 8.94 -4.62 -28.48
N ASN A 8 9.95 -4.61 -29.35
CA ASN A 8 10.47 -5.81 -30.03
C ASN A 8 11.97 -6.04 -29.72
N TYR A 9 12.48 -5.51 -28.61
CA TYR A 9 13.92 -5.57 -28.25
C TYR A 9 14.17 -6.01 -26.80
N LEU A 10 13.16 -6.57 -26.13
CA LEU A 10 13.18 -6.90 -24.69
C LEU A 10 12.75 -8.35 -24.47
N ASP A 11 13.33 -9.28 -25.21
CA ASP A 11 12.95 -10.70 -25.10
C ASP A 11 13.57 -11.34 -23.84
N ASN A 12 14.63 -10.76 -23.26
CA ASN A 12 15.27 -11.25 -22.06
C ASN A 12 15.55 -10.14 -21.03
N PHE A 13 15.36 -10.46 -19.74
CA PHE A 13 15.65 -9.56 -18.61
C PHE A 13 17.08 -8.99 -18.66
N TRP A 14 18.05 -9.79 -19.13
CA TRP A 14 19.46 -9.43 -19.18
C TRP A 14 19.76 -8.27 -20.14
N ASP A 15 18.96 -8.10 -21.19
CA ASP A 15 19.10 -6.97 -22.13
C ASP A 15 18.69 -5.63 -21.48
N LEU A 16 17.83 -5.68 -20.45
CA LEU A 16 17.43 -4.54 -19.64
C LEU A 16 18.35 -4.30 -18.45
N TYR A 17 19.05 -5.34 -17.98
CA TYR A 17 19.82 -5.32 -16.76
C TYR A 17 20.83 -4.16 -16.74
N GLU A 18 21.54 -3.93 -17.84
CA GLU A 18 22.52 -2.84 -17.99
C GLU A 18 21.89 -1.44 -17.99
N ARG A 19 20.59 -1.34 -18.27
CA ARG A 19 19.85 -0.08 -18.40
C ARG A 19 19.04 0.26 -17.14
N LEU A 20 18.95 -0.65 -16.17
CA LEU A 20 18.20 -0.45 -14.94
C LEU A 20 19.09 0.16 -13.85
N PRO A 21 18.52 1.01 -12.97
CA PRO A 21 19.18 1.36 -11.72
C PRO A 21 19.57 0.11 -10.95
N LEU A 22 20.75 0.11 -10.32
CA LEU A 22 21.30 -1.05 -9.62
C LEU A 22 20.31 -1.68 -8.62
N GLU A 23 19.55 -0.85 -7.90
CA GLU A 23 18.54 -1.30 -6.94
C GLU A 23 17.48 -2.19 -7.60
N THR A 24 17.00 -1.83 -8.79
CA THR A 24 15.99 -2.58 -9.54
C THR A 24 16.60 -3.77 -10.26
N ALA A 25 17.80 -3.61 -10.84
CA ALA A 25 18.50 -4.65 -11.57
C ALA A 25 18.81 -5.87 -10.71
N ARG A 26 19.12 -5.67 -9.41
CA ARG A 26 19.44 -6.78 -8.50
C ARG A 26 18.25 -7.65 -8.09
N TYR A 27 17.01 -7.23 -8.33
CA TYR A 27 15.85 -7.97 -7.83
C TYR A 27 15.79 -9.42 -8.35
N VAL A 28 15.95 -9.60 -9.67
CA VAL A 28 15.89 -10.93 -10.30
C VAL A 28 17.09 -11.80 -9.92
N PRO A 29 18.36 -11.34 -10.02
CA PRO A 29 19.50 -12.14 -9.57
C PRO A 29 19.42 -12.55 -8.11
N LEU A 30 18.97 -11.66 -7.21
CA LEU A 30 18.81 -11.99 -5.79
C LEU A 30 17.73 -13.05 -5.58
N PHE A 31 16.61 -12.95 -6.30
CA PHE A 31 15.56 -13.96 -6.26
C PHE A 31 16.05 -15.34 -6.75
N LEU A 32 16.76 -15.38 -7.88
CA LEU A 32 17.34 -16.61 -8.40
C LEU A 32 18.39 -17.21 -7.46
N ALA A 33 19.23 -16.39 -6.85
CA ALA A 33 20.20 -16.84 -5.86
C ALA A 33 19.50 -17.44 -4.63
N ALA A 34 18.46 -16.78 -4.11
CA ALA A 34 17.66 -17.32 -3.01
C ALA A 34 17.00 -18.66 -3.36
N LEU A 35 16.44 -18.78 -4.57
CA LEU A 35 15.88 -20.04 -5.06
C LEU A 35 16.94 -21.15 -5.10
N HIS A 36 18.12 -20.86 -5.67
CA HIS A 36 19.25 -21.81 -5.73
C HIS A 36 19.70 -22.29 -4.35
N ILE A 37 19.73 -21.38 -3.38
CA ILE A 37 20.07 -21.69 -1.99
C ILE A 37 19.00 -22.59 -1.36
N ILE A 38 17.72 -22.27 -1.57
CA ILE A 38 16.60 -23.06 -1.02
C ILE A 38 16.55 -24.46 -1.63
N GLU A 39 16.88 -24.60 -2.91
CA GLU A 39 16.92 -25.90 -3.60
C GLU A 39 18.13 -26.77 -3.18
N ASN A 40 19.25 -26.16 -2.77
CA ASN A 40 20.48 -26.86 -2.42
C ASN A 40 21.09 -26.34 -1.09
N PRO A 41 20.36 -26.39 0.02
CA PRO A 41 20.74 -25.72 1.26
C PRO A 41 22.02 -26.30 1.88
N ASP A 42 22.23 -27.61 1.75
CA ASP A 42 23.41 -28.33 2.22
C ASP A 42 24.71 -27.83 1.57
N GLN A 43 24.66 -27.46 0.28
CA GLN A 43 25.83 -26.95 -0.45
C GLN A 43 26.32 -25.60 0.07
N PHE A 44 25.43 -24.85 0.72
CA PHE A 44 25.72 -23.53 1.30
C PHE A 44 25.83 -23.57 2.83
N GLY A 45 25.76 -24.75 3.46
CA GLY A 45 25.80 -24.91 4.92
C GLY A 45 24.61 -24.25 5.62
N ILE A 46 23.45 -24.20 4.95
CA ILE A 46 22.22 -23.63 5.48
C ILE A 46 21.30 -24.77 5.90
N GLU A 47 20.77 -24.70 7.11
CA GLU A 47 19.70 -25.60 7.56
C GLU A 47 18.36 -24.88 7.39
N LEU A 48 17.51 -25.39 6.51
CA LEU A 48 16.14 -24.89 6.37
C LEU A 48 15.30 -25.52 7.49
N GLY A 49 14.70 -24.67 8.34
CA GLY A 49 13.73 -25.13 9.34
C GLY A 49 12.43 -25.64 8.70
N GLU A 50 11.54 -26.19 9.52
CA GLU A 50 10.23 -26.61 9.05
C GLU A 50 9.41 -25.41 8.55
N PRO A 51 8.71 -25.55 7.40
CA PRO A 51 7.85 -24.50 6.90
C PRO A 51 6.70 -24.25 7.88
N LEU A 52 6.31 -22.97 8.01
CA LEU A 52 5.12 -22.62 8.79
C LEU A 52 3.88 -23.32 8.20
N PRO A 53 2.96 -23.78 9.05
CA PRO A 53 1.70 -24.35 8.58
C PRO A 53 0.91 -23.31 7.77
N PRO A 54 0.09 -23.75 6.80
CA PRO A 54 -0.76 -22.84 6.05
C PRO A 54 -1.70 -22.08 6.99
N LEU A 55 -1.95 -20.81 6.68
CA LEU A 55 -2.93 -20.02 7.41
C LEU A 55 -4.33 -20.57 7.17
N GLU A 56 -5.05 -20.86 8.24
CA GLU A 56 -6.46 -21.25 8.18
C GLU A 56 -7.34 -20.00 8.12
N TYR A 57 -8.23 -19.94 7.13
CA TYR A 57 -9.16 -18.84 6.96
C TYR A 57 -10.42 -19.28 6.22
N GLU A 58 -11.48 -18.50 6.38
CA GLU A 58 -12.70 -18.57 5.58
C GLU A 58 -12.81 -17.33 4.68
N GLU A 59 -13.56 -17.43 3.59
CA GLU A 59 -13.78 -16.32 2.67
C GLU A 59 -15.24 -15.83 2.70
N ILE A 60 -15.41 -14.50 2.72
CA ILE A 60 -16.71 -13.85 2.53
C ILE A 60 -16.64 -12.85 1.38
N SER A 61 -17.61 -12.90 0.47
CA SER A 61 -17.73 -11.93 -0.61
C SER A 61 -18.43 -10.66 -0.10
N LEU A 62 -17.76 -9.52 -0.25
CA LEU A 62 -18.23 -8.22 0.18
C LEU A 62 -18.15 -7.24 -1.00
N ASN A 63 -19.13 -6.35 -1.12
CA ASN A 63 -19.18 -5.30 -2.15
C ASN A 63 -19.26 -3.91 -1.50
N LYS A 64 -18.68 -3.74 -0.32
CA LYS A 64 -18.83 -2.56 0.52
C LYS A 64 -17.47 -2.08 1.01
N GLN A 65 -17.20 -0.79 0.84
CA GLN A 65 -15.95 -0.21 1.27
C GLN A 65 -15.92 -0.12 2.81
N ILE A 66 -14.98 -0.81 3.46
CA ILE A 66 -14.87 -0.87 4.93
C ILE A 66 -13.40 -0.89 5.34
N HIS A 67 -13.04 -0.11 6.37
CA HIS A 67 -11.71 -0.18 6.97
C HIS A 67 -11.59 -1.44 7.86
N LEU A 68 -10.51 -2.22 7.68
CA LEU A 68 -10.29 -3.47 8.42
C LEU A 68 -10.32 -3.24 9.94
N LYS A 69 -9.73 -2.15 10.41
CA LYS A 69 -9.85 -1.68 11.81
C LYS A 69 -11.30 -1.64 12.34
N THR A 70 -12.20 -0.96 11.64
CA THR A 70 -13.61 -0.84 12.05
C THR A 70 -14.29 -2.21 12.11
N LEU A 71 -13.97 -3.07 11.15
CA LEU A 71 -14.49 -4.44 11.11
C LEU A 71 -13.95 -5.28 12.28
N ALA A 72 -12.64 -5.19 12.55
CA ALA A 72 -11.98 -5.89 13.65
C ALA A 72 -12.54 -5.45 15.01
N ASP A 73 -12.75 -4.15 15.21
CA ASP A 73 -13.33 -3.58 16.43
C ASP A 73 -14.76 -4.11 16.67
N LYS A 74 -15.58 -4.22 15.61
CA LYS A 74 -16.94 -4.77 15.69
C LYS A 74 -16.97 -6.27 15.97
N LEU A 75 -16.05 -7.02 15.37
CA LEU A 75 -15.91 -8.46 15.57
C LEU A 75 -15.15 -8.83 16.84
N LYS A 76 -14.60 -7.84 17.58
CA LYS A 76 -13.78 -8.03 18.78
C LYS A 76 -12.56 -8.92 18.53
N ILE A 77 -11.98 -8.85 17.33
CA ILE A 77 -10.75 -9.55 16.94
C ILE A 77 -9.59 -8.56 16.85
N LYS A 78 -8.35 -9.06 16.84
CA LYS A 78 -7.19 -8.19 16.65
C LYS A 78 -7.10 -7.76 15.18
N GLU A 79 -6.97 -6.46 14.94
CA GLU A 79 -6.74 -5.89 13.60
C GLU A 79 -5.52 -6.53 12.91
N LYS A 80 -4.48 -6.89 13.68
CA LYS A 80 -3.28 -7.54 13.15
C LYS A 80 -3.56 -8.88 12.50
N ASP A 81 -4.45 -9.69 13.09
CA ASP A 81 -4.77 -11.01 12.58
C ASP A 81 -5.53 -10.88 11.25
N LEU A 82 -6.48 -9.93 11.19
CA LEU A 82 -7.21 -9.62 9.96
C LEU A 82 -6.32 -9.02 8.87
N THR A 83 -5.35 -8.18 9.24
CA THR A 83 -4.37 -7.60 8.31
C THR A 83 -3.39 -8.65 7.79
N LEU A 84 -2.98 -9.60 8.64
CA LEU A 84 -2.11 -10.71 8.24
C LEU A 84 -2.78 -11.57 7.17
N LEU A 85 -4.06 -11.89 7.37
CA LEU A 85 -4.86 -12.66 6.40
C LEU A 85 -5.08 -11.90 5.08
N ASN A 86 -5.19 -10.57 5.13
CA ASN A 86 -5.49 -9.71 3.96
C ASN A 86 -4.34 -8.74 3.64
N SER A 87 -3.11 -9.24 3.64
CA SER A 87 -1.91 -8.41 3.38
C SER A 87 -1.88 -7.78 1.98
N GLU A 88 -2.70 -8.26 1.06
CA GLU A 88 -2.94 -7.66 -0.25
C GLU A 88 -3.60 -6.26 -0.18
N LEU A 89 -4.32 -5.96 0.91
CA LEU A 89 -4.97 -4.67 1.12
C LEU A 89 -3.97 -3.63 1.64
N ARG A 90 -3.24 -3.00 0.73
CA ARG A 90 -2.21 -1.97 1.04
C ARG A 90 -2.69 -0.88 2.00
N TYR A 91 -3.94 -0.44 1.87
CA TYR A 91 -4.52 0.62 2.70
C TYR A 91 -5.39 0.09 3.85
N GLN A 92 -5.42 -1.24 4.07
CA GLN A 92 -6.27 -1.88 5.09
C GLN A 92 -7.76 -1.50 4.92
N VAL A 93 -8.18 -1.30 3.68
CA VAL A 93 -9.55 -0.93 3.30
C VAL A 93 -10.02 -1.91 2.25
N ILE A 94 -11.17 -2.53 2.49
CA ILE A 94 -11.89 -3.36 1.53
C ILE A 94 -12.34 -2.45 0.38
N PRO A 95 -12.09 -2.80 -0.89
CA PRO A 95 -12.42 -1.94 -2.01
C PRO A 95 -13.94 -1.87 -2.28
N ASN A 96 -14.36 -0.87 -3.06
CA ASN A 96 -15.76 -0.70 -3.47
C ASN A 96 -16.10 -1.51 -4.73
N TYR A 97 -15.71 -2.79 -4.74
CA TYR A 97 -16.08 -3.79 -5.74
C TYR A 97 -16.12 -5.15 -5.05
N GLU A 98 -16.61 -6.18 -5.73
CA GLU A 98 -16.68 -7.52 -5.16
C GLU A 98 -15.29 -8.02 -4.74
N TYR A 99 -15.11 -8.16 -3.43
CA TYR A 99 -13.85 -8.57 -2.82
C TYR A 99 -14.08 -9.73 -1.87
N LYS A 100 -13.26 -10.77 -2.00
CA LYS A 100 -13.25 -11.93 -1.12
C LYS A 100 -12.36 -11.63 0.08
N LEU A 101 -12.99 -11.24 1.18
CA LEU A 101 -12.29 -10.99 2.43
C LEU A 101 -11.97 -12.31 3.13
N LYS A 102 -10.71 -12.50 3.52
CA LYS A 102 -10.26 -13.63 4.34
C LYS A 102 -10.46 -13.30 5.81
N ILE A 103 -11.12 -14.18 6.55
CA ILE A 103 -11.41 -14.01 7.97
C ILE A 103 -10.95 -15.25 8.74
N PRO A 104 -10.66 -15.13 10.05
CA PRO A 104 -10.43 -16.29 10.89
C PRO A 104 -11.55 -17.33 10.80
N PRO A 105 -11.27 -18.62 11.06
CA PRO A 105 -12.29 -19.65 11.04
C PRO A 105 -13.35 -19.44 12.14
N ASN A 106 -14.55 -19.97 11.93
CA ASN A 106 -15.71 -19.97 12.84
C ASN A 106 -16.37 -18.61 13.13
N ILE A 107 -16.05 -17.55 12.38
CA ILE A 107 -16.68 -16.22 12.59
C ILE A 107 -17.45 -15.72 11.37
N ARG A 108 -17.69 -16.56 10.37
CA ARG A 108 -18.35 -16.18 9.10
C ARG A 108 -19.72 -15.54 9.28
N GLU A 109 -20.59 -16.18 10.05
CA GLU A 109 -21.96 -15.67 10.28
C GLU A 109 -21.95 -14.33 11.02
N GLN A 110 -21.07 -14.22 12.03
CA GLN A 110 -20.89 -12.98 12.79
C GLN A 110 -20.33 -11.86 11.91
N ALA A 111 -19.39 -12.17 11.00
CA ALA A 111 -18.82 -11.22 10.05
C ALA A 111 -19.86 -10.68 9.09
N LEU A 112 -20.70 -11.54 8.51
CA LEU A 112 -21.79 -11.12 7.61
C LEU A 112 -22.78 -10.20 8.34
N ALA A 113 -23.22 -10.57 9.54
CA ALA A 113 -24.12 -9.74 10.35
C ALA A 113 -23.50 -8.39 10.74
N CYS A 114 -22.21 -8.36 11.06
CA CYS A 114 -21.52 -7.11 11.41
C CYS A 114 -21.40 -6.16 10.22
N VAL A 115 -21.10 -6.67 9.02
CA VAL A 115 -20.93 -5.85 7.81
C VAL A 115 -22.18 -5.05 7.47
N GLU A 116 -23.37 -5.62 7.68
CA GLU A 116 -24.64 -4.91 7.46
C GLU A 116 -24.75 -3.67 8.35
N SER A 117 -24.30 -3.77 9.60
CA SER A 117 -24.37 -2.69 10.59
C SER A 117 -23.32 -1.57 10.41
N ILE A 118 -22.23 -1.83 9.68
CA ILE A 118 -21.12 -0.89 9.53
C ILE A 118 -21.45 0.11 8.42
N PRO A 119 -21.35 1.43 8.62
CA PRO A 119 -21.50 2.38 7.53
C PRO A 119 -20.37 2.20 6.50
N GLU A 120 -20.65 2.48 5.23
CA GLU A 120 -19.61 2.45 4.19
C GLU A 120 -18.53 3.48 4.51
N TRP A 121 -17.27 3.04 4.50
CA TRP A 121 -16.13 3.91 4.70
C TRP A 121 -15.93 4.76 3.45
N VAL A 122 -16.08 6.08 3.61
CA VAL A 122 -15.78 7.05 2.58
C VAL A 122 -14.39 7.62 2.86
N PRO A 123 -13.44 7.54 1.91
CA PRO A 123 -12.16 8.22 2.07
C PRO A 123 -12.42 9.71 2.27
N VAL A 124 -11.78 10.31 3.28
CA VAL A 124 -11.81 11.76 3.44
C VAL A 124 -11.16 12.37 2.19
N GLU A 125 -11.97 12.92 1.30
CA GLU A 125 -11.46 13.68 0.17
C GLU A 125 -10.67 14.86 0.73
N ARG A 126 -9.37 14.90 0.44
CA ARG A 126 -8.55 16.05 0.79
C ARG A 126 -8.96 17.18 -0.16
N GLU A 127 -9.72 18.13 0.33
CA GLU A 127 -9.97 19.37 -0.40
C GLU A 127 -8.64 20.13 -0.53
N TYR A 128 -8.18 20.31 -1.77
CA TYR A 128 -7.02 21.13 -2.07
C TYR A 128 -7.48 22.52 -2.47
N ILE A 129 -7.09 23.52 -1.68
CA ILE A 129 -7.26 24.91 -2.07
C ILE A 129 -6.06 25.32 -2.93
N THR A 130 -6.31 25.57 -4.21
CA THR A 130 -5.28 26.12 -5.11
C THR A 130 -5.35 27.64 -5.08
N VAL A 131 -4.25 28.29 -4.69
CA VAL A 131 -4.16 29.76 -4.63
C VAL A 131 -3.09 30.24 -5.60
N ARG A 132 -3.43 31.23 -6.44
CA ARG A 132 -2.45 31.91 -7.29
C ARG A 132 -1.92 33.14 -6.55
N ILE A 133 -0.62 33.14 -6.28
CA ILE A 133 0.05 34.17 -5.49
C ILE A 133 0.21 35.44 -6.33
N LYS A 134 -0.23 36.57 -5.79
CA LYS A 134 -0.05 37.91 -6.39
C LYS A 134 1.28 38.53 -5.93
N ARG A 135 1.77 39.49 -6.71
CA ARG A 135 3.00 40.22 -6.39
C ARG A 135 2.83 40.95 -5.04
N GLY A 136 3.65 40.61 -4.05
CA GLY A 136 3.60 41.16 -2.69
C GLY A 136 2.96 40.24 -1.64
N GLU A 137 2.30 39.15 -2.04
CA GLU A 137 1.82 38.13 -1.09
C GLU A 137 2.97 37.23 -0.62
N THR A 138 2.90 36.78 0.63
CA THR A 138 3.91 35.90 1.23
C THR A 138 3.27 34.61 1.74
N ILE A 139 4.07 33.54 1.84
CA ILE A 139 3.60 32.26 2.39
C ILE A 139 3.08 32.44 3.82
N SER A 140 3.71 33.30 4.62
CA SER A 140 3.28 33.62 5.99
C SER A 140 1.88 34.23 6.03
N HIS A 141 1.55 35.09 5.06
CA HIS A 141 0.22 35.67 4.92
C HIS A 141 -0.83 34.59 4.60
N LEU A 142 -0.54 33.73 3.61
CA LEU A 142 -1.43 32.62 3.24
C LEU A 142 -1.61 31.62 4.38
N ALA A 143 -0.54 31.27 5.09
CA ALA A 143 -0.57 30.41 6.27
C ALA A 143 -1.55 30.93 7.33
N LYS A 144 -1.51 32.24 7.62
CA LYS A 144 -2.42 32.89 8.56
C LYS A 144 -3.87 32.91 8.06
N GLN A 145 -4.08 33.23 6.79
CA GLN A 145 -5.41 33.30 6.17
C GLN A 145 -6.11 31.94 6.17
N TYR A 146 -5.39 30.87 5.81
CA TYR A 146 -5.92 29.52 5.71
C TYR A 146 -5.75 28.69 6.99
N LYS A 147 -5.27 29.30 8.09
CA LYS A 147 -5.04 28.65 9.40
C LYS A 147 -4.19 27.37 9.31
N VAL A 148 -3.17 27.38 8.45
CA VAL A 148 -2.21 26.28 8.28
C VAL A 148 -0.80 26.75 8.60
N SER A 149 0.10 25.83 8.95
CA SER A 149 1.49 26.22 9.20
C SER A 149 2.24 26.54 7.90
N VAL A 150 3.16 27.50 7.95
CA VAL A 150 4.08 27.80 6.83
C VAL A 150 4.83 26.54 6.39
N SER A 151 5.24 25.70 7.36
CA SER A 151 5.95 24.45 7.08
C SER A 151 5.11 23.45 6.28
N SER A 152 3.79 23.43 6.50
CA SER A 152 2.85 22.56 5.78
C SER A 152 2.70 23.00 4.33
N ILE A 153 2.55 24.30 4.08
CA ILE A 153 2.49 24.86 2.72
C ILE A 153 3.81 24.60 1.99
N MET A 154 4.94 24.85 2.63
CA MET A 154 6.26 24.64 2.04
C MET A 154 6.52 23.18 1.70
N ARG A 155 6.16 22.24 2.59
CA ARG A 155 6.32 20.80 2.38
C ARG A 155 5.43 20.29 1.25
N ALA A 156 4.17 20.72 1.21
CA ALA A 156 3.24 20.34 0.15
C ALA A 156 3.71 20.81 -1.24
N ASN A 157 4.36 21.98 -1.32
CA ASN A 157 4.79 22.59 -2.57
C ASN A 157 6.30 22.45 -2.86
N ARG A 158 7.04 21.65 -2.07
CA ARG A 158 8.51 21.45 -2.19
C ARG A 158 9.33 22.76 -2.14
N ILE A 159 8.81 23.79 -1.45
CA ILE A 159 9.48 25.09 -1.32
C ILE A 159 10.53 25.01 -0.20
N ARG A 160 11.79 25.32 -0.53
CA ARG A 160 12.92 25.24 0.44
C ARG A 160 13.12 26.51 1.26
N LYS A 161 12.69 27.67 0.76
CA LYS A 161 12.85 28.97 1.44
C LYS A 161 11.53 29.72 1.43
N ALA A 162 11.04 30.12 2.60
CA ALA A 162 9.76 30.81 2.76
C ALA A 162 9.68 32.15 1.98
N ASN A 163 10.84 32.74 1.67
CA ASN A 163 10.96 34.03 1.00
C ASN A 163 11.13 33.92 -0.53
N ARG A 164 11.06 32.70 -1.10
CA ARG A 164 11.14 32.48 -2.54
C ARG A 164 9.89 31.72 -3.00
N VAL A 165 8.96 32.47 -3.58
CA VAL A 165 7.82 31.93 -4.33
C VAL A 165 7.70 32.69 -5.63
#